data_AF-A0AAW8F7J9-F1
#
_entry.id   AF-A0AAW8F7J9-F1
#
_cell.length_a   1.000
_cell.length_b   1.000
_cell.length_c   1.000
_cell.angle_alpha   90.00
_cell.angle_beta   90.00
_cell.angle_gamma   90.00
#
_symmetry.space_group_name_H-M   'P 1'
#
loop_
_entity.id
_entity.type
_entity.pdbx_description
1 polymer ?
#
loop_
_entity_poly.entity_id
_entity_poly.type
_entity_poly.pdbx_seq_one_letter_code
_entity_poly.pdbx_strand_id
1 'polypeptide(L)' 'MNVVAGILIALFGLITAFMGPRMATTLSGRSNGRFEASNALAFRLIGTVLAVLGLLYATTFVG' A
#
# COMPACT_ATOMS: atom_id res chain seq x y z
N MET A 1 -21.15 8.36 1.79
CA MET A 1 -20.20 7.65 2.68
C MET A 1 -19.21 6.78 1.90
N ASN A 2 -19.60 6.14 0.80
CA ASN A 2 -18.75 5.23 0.02
C ASN A 2 -17.54 5.90 -0.66
N VAL A 3 -17.72 7.13 -1.18
CA VAL A 3 -16.61 7.91 -1.78
C VAL A 3 -15.52 8.21 -0.75
N VAL A 4 -15.89 8.64 0.46
CA VAL A 4 -14.95 8.92 1.55
C VAL A 4 -14.20 7.65 1.96
N ALA A 5 -14.91 6.53 2.10
CA ALA A 5 -14.30 5.24 2.41
C ALA A 5 -13.32 4.79 1.31
N GLY A 6 -13.68 4.94 0.03
CA GLY A 6 -12.79 4.60 -1.09
C GLY A 6 -11.54 5.47 -1.14
N ILE A 7 -11.65 6.77 -0.89
CA ILE A 7 -10.50 7.69 -0.80
C ILE A 7 -9.58 7.29 0.38
N LEU A 8 -10.13 6.93 1.54
CA LEU A 8 -9.34 6.49 2.69
C LEU A 8 -8.59 5.19 2.39
N ILE A 9 -9.24 4.22 1.74
CA ILE A 9 -8.61 2.97 1.30
C ILE A 9 -7.50 3.27 0.27
N ALA A 10 -7.77 4.20 -0.66
CA ALA A 10 -6.81 4.60 -1.68
C ALA A 10 -5.55 5.22 -1.04
N LEU A 11 -5.73 6.15 -0.11
CA LEU A 11 -4.65 6.79 0.65
C LEU A 11 -3.88 5.77 1.48
N PHE A 12 -4.56 4.83 2.14
CA PHE A 12 -3.92 3.78 2.92
C PHE A 12 -3.06 2.84 2.05
N GLY A 13 -3.56 2.46 0.87
CA GLY A 13 -2.79 1.71 -0.11
C GLY A 13 -1.54 2.47 -0.57
N LEU A 14 -1.68 3.76 -0.84
CA LEU A 14 -0.56 4.63 -1.23
C LEU A 14 0.49 4.71 -0.12
N ILE A 15 0.06 4.96 1.13
CA ILE A 15 0.94 4.97 2.30
C ILE A 15 1.69 3.63 2.40
N THR A 16 0.99 2.51 2.26
CA THR A 16 1.59 1.18 2.33
C THR A 16 2.62 0.96 1.22
N ALA A 17 2.36 1.44 0.00
CA ALA A 17 3.27 1.31 -1.14
C ALA A 17 4.56 2.14 -0.99
N PHE A 18 4.50 3.28 -0.31
CA PHE A 18 5.64 4.20 -0.14
C PHE A 18 6.38 4.03 1.20
N MET A 19 5.65 3.86 2.31
CA MET A 19 6.23 3.67 3.65
C MET A 19 6.56 2.21 3.95
N GLY A 20 5.81 1.24 3.41
CA GLY A 20 6.07 -0.19 3.62
C GLY A 20 7.48 -0.61 3.20
N PRO A 21 8.01 -0.21 2.03
CA PRO A 21 9.40 -0.48 1.66
C PRO A 21 10.42 0.14 2.60
N ARG A 22 10.17 1.36 3.13
CA ARG A 22 11.07 2.04 4.07
C ARG A 22 11.08 1.36 5.44
N MET A 23 9.93 0.83 5.88
CA MET A 23 9.86 0.00 7.07
C MET A 23 10.54 -1.35 6.85
N ALA A 24 10.34 -1.98 5.69
CA ALA A 24 10.97 -3.25 5.36
C ALA A 24 12.50 -3.17 5.37
N THR A 25 13.08 -2.07 4.90
CA THR A 25 14.54 -1.84 4.89
C THR A 25 15.06 -1.56 6.30
N THR A 26 14.38 -0.72 7.09
CA THR A 26 14.77 -0.44 8.49
C THR A 26 14.65 -1.67 9.40
N LEU A 27 13.62 -2.51 9.24
CA LEU A 27 13.50 -3.76 9.98
C LEU A 27 14.45 -4.86 9.45
N SER A 28 14.70 -4.92 8.13
CA SER A 28 15.64 -5.90 7.54
C SER A 28 17.10 -5.62 7.90
N GLY A 29 17.47 -4.37 8.17
CA GLY A 29 18.78 -4.04 8.76
C GLY A 29 19.03 -4.77 10.09
N ARG A 30 17.97 -5.16 10.80
CA ARG A 30 18.02 -5.96 12.02
C ARG A 30 18.07 -7.48 11.75
N SER A 31 17.72 -7.94 10.55
CA SER A 31 17.66 -9.36 10.15
C SER A 31 18.71 -9.74 9.09
N ASN A 32 19.78 -8.97 8.94
CA ASN A 32 20.86 -9.24 7.97
C ASN A 32 20.41 -9.23 6.49
N GLY A 33 19.42 -8.40 6.13
CA GLY A 33 19.10 -8.06 4.72
C GLY A 33 18.44 -9.16 3.86
N ARG A 34 18.24 -10.37 4.38
CA ARG A 34 17.76 -11.53 3.58
C ARG A 34 16.34 -11.36 3.01
N PHE A 35 15.53 -10.44 3.55
CA PHE A 35 14.13 -10.23 3.16
C PHE A 35 13.85 -8.83 2.60
N GLU A 36 14.88 -8.02 2.34
CA GLU A 36 14.71 -6.59 2.05
C GLU A 36 14.04 -6.33 0.69
N ALA A 37 14.58 -6.94 -0.38
CA ALA A 37 14.07 -6.72 -1.73
C ALA A 37 12.68 -7.34 -1.96
N SER A 38 12.45 -8.55 -1.45
CA SER A 38 11.16 -9.25 -1.58
C SER A 38 10.07 -8.57 -0.75
N ASN A 39 10.35 -8.16 0.49
CA ASN A 39 9.36 -7.43 1.29
C ASN A 39 9.08 -6.04 0.72
N ALA A 40 10.11 -5.31 0.28
CA ALA A 40 9.92 -4.00 -0.35
C ALA A 40 9.04 -4.10 -1.61
N LEU A 41 9.24 -5.12 -2.45
CA LEU A 41 8.38 -5.40 -3.60
C LEU A 41 6.96 -5.78 -3.19
N ALA A 42 6.81 -6.64 -2.17
CA ALA A 42 5.49 -7.04 -1.66
C ALA A 42 4.69 -5.84 -1.14
N PHE A 43 5.30 -4.96 -0.34
CA PHE A 43 4.63 -3.75 0.15
C PHE A 43 4.23 -2.79 -0.97
N ARG A 44 5.10 -2.63 -1.99
CA ARG A 44 4.75 -1.85 -3.19
C ARG A 44 3.54 -2.44 -3.90
N LEU A 45 3.57 -3.73 -4.20
CA LEU A 45 2.48 -4.44 -4.89
C LEU A 45 1.16 -4.33 -4.12
N ILE A 46 1.15 -4.78 -2.86
CA ILE A 46 -0.04 -4.77 -2.01
C ILE A 46 -0.58 -3.35 -1.85
N GLY A 47 0.29 -2.38 -1.60
CA GLY A 47 -0.11 -0.99 -1.46
C GLY A 47 -0.72 -0.41 -2.75
N THR A 48 -0.10 -0.67 -3.91
CA THR A 48 -0.66 -0.22 -5.20
C THR A 48 -2.01 -0.88 -5.52
N VAL A 49 -2.17 -2.18 -5.23
CA VAL A 49 -3.45 -2.88 -5.42
C VAL A 49 -4.52 -2.28 -4.52
N LEU A 50 -4.23 -2.04 -3.24
CA LEU A 50 -5.18 -1.36 -2.34
C LEU A 50 -5.52 0.05 -2.84
N ALA A 51 -4.54 0.79 -3.35
CA ALA A 51 -4.76 2.14 -3.85
C ALA A 51 -5.74 2.15 -5.02
N VAL A 52 -5.56 1.22 -5.98
CA VAL A 52 -6.43 1.05 -7.13
C VAL A 52 -7.82 0.58 -6.71
N LEU A 53 -7.92 -0.39 -5.80
CA LEU A 53 -9.22 -0.86 -5.29
C LEU A 53 -10.00 0.24 -4.57
N GLY A 54 -9.31 1.07 -3.78
CA GLY A 54 -9.92 2.22 -3.11
C GLY A 54 -10.46 3.25 -4.10
N LEU A 55 -9.69 3.56 -5.16
CA LEU A 55 -10.14 4.43 -6.24
C LEU A 55 -11.34 3.86 -6.99
N LEU A 56 -11.29 2.58 -7.38
CA LEU A 56 -12.40 1.91 -8.03
C LEU A 56 -13.65 1.96 -7.16
N TYR A 57 -13.53 1.63 -5.87
CA TYR A 57 -14.64 1.70 -4.92
C TYR A 57 -15.20 3.12 -4.74
N ALA A 58 -14.34 4.15 -4.78
CA ALA A 58 -14.77 5.53 -4.73
C ALA A 58 -15.55 5.95 -5.99
N THR A 59 -15.18 5.40 -7.15
CA THR A 59 -15.79 5.76 -8.46
C THR A 59 -17.01 4.92 -8.83
N THR A 60 -17.11 3.66 -8.40
CA THR A 60 -18.21 2.75 -8.79
C THR A 60 -19.58 3.13 -8.23
N PHE A 61 -19.66 4.04 -7.26
CA PHE A 61 -20.92 4.57 -6.72
C PHE A 61 -21.24 6.01 -7.19
N VAL A 62 -20.46 6.55 -8.13
CA VAL A 62 -20.70 7.88 -8.71
C VAL A 62 -21.53 7.80 -10.01
N GLY A 63 -21.81 6.58 -10.51
CA GLY A 63 -22.64 6.32 -11.69
C GLY A 63 -24.10 6.01 -11.36
#